data_AF-F0YM35-F1
#
_entry.id   AF-F0YM35-F1
#
_cell.length_a   1.000
_cell.length_b   1.000
_cell.length_c   1.000
_cell.angle_alpha   90.00
_cell.angle_beta   90.00
_cell.angle_gamma   90.00
#
_symmetry.space_group_name_H-M   'P 1'
#
loop_
_entity.id
_entity.type
_entity.pdbx_description
1 polymer ?
#
loop_
_entity_poly.entity_id
_entity_poly.type
_entity_poly.pdbx_seq_one_letter_code
_entity_poly.pdbx_strand_id
1 'polypeptide(L)'
;YSGTSGALSVASGRVSFTLGLTGPCLTLDTACSSSLVAVHLGASALKLAECPEAAATGVGMLTATVSMAFSAAGMLSAFGRCHTFDRRGDGYCRGEGCGAFRLSSGCLEMSVLGTAVQQDGPSASLTAPNGSSQRRLIETVQDDDAA
;
A
#
# COMPACT_ATOMS: atom_id res chain seq x y z
N TYR A 1 -12.88 24.81 9.48
CA TYR A 1 -12.12 23.59 9.84
C TYR A 1 -12.63 22.30 9.20
N SER A 2 -13.91 22.16 8.80
CA SER A 2 -14.40 20.95 8.14
C SER A 2 -13.66 20.61 6.82
N GLY A 3 -13.32 21.62 6.01
CA GLY A 3 -12.61 21.41 4.73
C GLY A 3 -11.23 20.74 4.84
N THR A 4 -10.54 20.85 5.97
CA THR A 4 -9.23 20.20 6.21
C THR A 4 -9.35 18.90 7.02
N SER A 5 -10.56 18.42 7.31
CA SER A 5 -10.76 17.22 8.13
C SER A 5 -10.90 15.94 7.32
N GLY A 6 -11.53 15.99 6.13
CA GLY A 6 -11.90 14.80 5.36
C GLY A 6 -11.15 14.60 4.04
N ALA A 7 -10.39 15.59 3.56
CA ALA A 7 -9.63 15.44 2.32
C ALA A 7 -8.42 14.53 2.53
N LEU A 8 -8.27 13.50 1.70
CA LEU A 8 -7.17 12.52 1.80
C LEU A 8 -5.80 13.19 1.84
N SER A 9 -5.55 14.20 1.00
CA SER A 9 -4.29 14.95 0.95
C SER A 9 -3.90 15.61 2.29
N VAL A 10 -4.87 15.86 3.16
CA VAL A 10 -4.62 16.47 4.47
C VAL A 10 -4.08 15.46 5.48
N ALA A 11 -4.22 14.15 5.23
CA ALA A 11 -3.65 13.13 6.11
C ALA A 11 -2.11 13.23 6.16
N SER A 12 -1.44 13.16 5.01
CA SER A 12 0.01 13.38 4.92
C SER A 12 0.40 14.82 5.30
N GLY A 13 -0.40 15.81 4.85
CA GLY A 13 -0.16 17.22 5.16
C GLY A 13 -0.14 17.53 6.67
N ARG A 14 -1.01 16.89 7.45
CA ARG A 14 -1.02 17.02 8.92
C ARG A 14 0.23 16.45 9.55
N VAL A 15 0.71 15.29 9.09
CA VAL A 15 1.97 14.69 9.57
C VAL A 15 3.13 15.64 9.28
N SER A 16 3.25 16.13 8.05
CA SER A 16 4.31 17.08 7.68
C SER A 16 4.23 18.38 8.48
N PHE A 17 3.02 18.96 8.63
CA PHE A 17 2.83 20.18 9.41
C PHE A 17 3.22 20.00 10.87
N THR A 18 2.77 18.91 11.51
CA THR A 18 3.04 18.63 12.92
C THR A 18 4.52 18.34 13.20
N LEU A 19 5.22 17.68 12.26
CA LEU A 19 6.62 17.32 12.40
C LEU A 19 7.60 18.34 11.78
N GLY A 20 7.09 19.40 11.13
CA GLY A 20 7.92 20.40 10.44
C GLY A 20 8.64 19.87 9.19
N LEU A 21 8.08 18.85 8.53
CA LEU A 21 8.67 18.26 7.32
C LEU A 21 8.36 19.10 6.08
N THR A 22 9.38 19.36 5.25
CA THR A 22 9.28 20.25 4.08
C THR A 22 9.59 19.57 2.74
N GLY A 23 9.84 18.25 2.76
CA GLY A 23 10.06 17.45 1.54
C GLY A 23 8.78 17.06 0.80
N PRO A 24 8.86 16.12 -0.16
CA PRO A 24 7.70 15.57 -0.87
C PRO A 24 6.62 15.08 0.11
N CYS A 25 5.36 15.46 -0.16
CA CYS A 25 4.22 15.14 0.70
C CYS A 25 3.00 14.78 -0.13
N LEU A 26 2.51 13.56 0.04
CA LEU A 26 1.38 13.03 -0.71
C LEU A 26 0.62 11.97 0.07
N THR A 27 -0.66 11.83 -0.25
CA THR A 27 -1.51 10.72 0.16
C THR A 27 -2.00 10.03 -1.11
N LEU A 28 -1.99 8.69 -1.12
CA LEU A 28 -2.38 7.88 -2.27
C LEU A 28 -3.38 6.80 -1.86
N ASP A 29 -4.20 6.38 -2.82
CA ASP A 29 -5.17 5.30 -2.68
C ASP A 29 -5.03 4.35 -3.86
N THR A 30 -4.36 3.23 -3.61
CA THR A 30 -4.29 2.08 -4.53
C THR A 30 -4.99 0.87 -3.90
N ALA A 31 -6.03 1.11 -3.12
CA ALA A 31 -6.74 0.11 -2.32
C ALA A 31 -5.77 -0.67 -1.39
N CYS A 32 -5.82 -2.01 -1.43
CA CYS A 32 -5.10 -2.89 -0.51
C CYS A 32 -3.57 -2.77 -0.57
N SER A 33 -3.00 -2.22 -1.65
CA SER A 33 -1.55 -2.08 -1.82
C SER A 33 -0.98 -0.74 -1.37
N SER A 34 -1.83 0.21 -0.93
CA SER A 34 -1.45 1.62 -0.72
C SER A 34 -0.20 1.79 0.15
N SER A 35 -0.08 1.05 1.25
CA SER A 35 1.10 1.16 2.13
C SER A 35 2.40 0.69 1.48
N LEU A 36 2.36 -0.36 0.66
CA LEU A 36 3.53 -0.85 -0.07
C LEU A 36 3.91 0.08 -1.23
N VAL A 37 2.91 0.67 -1.90
CA VAL A 37 3.17 1.71 -2.92
C VAL A 37 3.77 2.96 -2.29
N ALA A 38 3.37 3.34 -1.08
CA ALA A 38 4.01 4.43 -0.34
C ALA A 38 5.48 4.12 -0.01
N VAL A 39 5.81 2.87 0.36
CA VAL A 39 7.21 2.42 0.54
C VAL A 39 7.98 2.50 -0.77
N HIS A 40 7.39 2.04 -1.88
CA HIS A 40 8.00 2.14 -3.21
C HIS A 40 8.36 3.59 -3.57
N LEU A 41 7.41 4.52 -3.41
CA LEU A 41 7.64 5.93 -3.70
C LEU A 41 8.68 6.56 -2.76
N GLY A 42 8.68 6.20 -1.48
CA GLY A 42 9.70 6.63 -0.53
C GLY A 42 11.10 6.15 -0.92
N ALA A 43 11.24 4.87 -1.30
CA ALA A 43 12.49 4.31 -1.78
C ALA A 43 12.96 4.99 -3.09
N SER A 44 12.05 5.24 -4.03
CA SER A 44 12.34 5.95 -5.28
C SER A 44 12.79 7.39 -5.04
N ALA A 45 12.14 8.12 -4.13
CA ALA A 45 12.54 9.48 -3.77
C ALA A 45 13.95 9.55 -3.16
N LEU A 46 14.32 8.55 -2.34
CA LEU A 46 15.69 8.40 -1.83
C LEU A 46 16.70 8.10 -2.94
N LYS A 47 16.37 7.15 -3.84
CA LYS A 47 17.23 6.80 -4.99
C LYS A 47 17.45 8.01 -5.92
N LEU A 48 16.44 8.84 -6.12
CA LEU A 48 16.48 10.05 -6.94
C LEU A 48 17.04 11.28 -6.19
N ALA A 49 17.44 11.13 -4.92
CA ALA A 49 17.92 12.21 -4.06
C ALA A 49 16.94 13.40 -3.91
N GLU A 50 15.63 13.17 -4.02
CA GLU A 50 14.60 14.17 -3.77
C GLU A 50 14.45 14.49 -2.28
N CYS A 51 14.81 13.54 -1.42
CA CYS A 51 14.90 13.71 0.03
C CYS A 51 16.01 12.83 0.62
N PRO A 52 16.56 13.19 1.80
CA PRO A 52 17.54 12.34 2.50
C PRO A 52 16.90 11.21 3.31
N GLU A 53 15.63 11.38 3.68
CA GLU A 53 14.81 10.43 4.44
C GLU A 53 13.36 10.50 3.97
N ALA A 54 12.64 9.39 4.07
CA ALA A 54 11.22 9.31 3.74
C ALA A 54 10.43 8.60 4.85
N ALA A 55 9.20 9.05 5.10
CA ALA A 55 8.25 8.37 5.97
C ALA A 55 7.13 7.76 5.11
N ALA A 56 7.05 6.43 5.07
CA ALA A 56 5.97 5.72 4.40
C ALA A 56 4.95 5.27 5.46
N THR A 57 3.72 5.77 5.38
CA THR A 57 2.67 5.49 6.36
C THR A 57 1.48 4.80 5.71
N GLY A 58 0.79 3.95 6.47
CA GLY A 58 -0.43 3.27 6.03
C GLY A 58 -1.47 3.26 7.14
N VAL A 59 -2.73 3.52 6.78
CA VAL A 59 -3.88 3.47 7.68
C VAL A 59 -5.03 2.76 6.99
N GLY A 60 -5.62 1.78 7.65
CA GLY A 60 -6.87 1.12 7.25
C GLY A 60 -7.88 1.18 8.39
N MET A 61 -9.05 1.76 8.11
CA MET A 61 -10.20 1.75 9.01
C MET A 61 -11.42 1.14 8.34
N LEU A 62 -12.19 0.38 9.11
CA LEU A 62 -13.42 -0.27 8.71
C LEU A 62 -14.58 0.68 8.93
N THR A 63 -15.42 0.78 7.90
CA THR A 63 -16.72 1.43 7.99
C THR A 63 -17.78 0.42 7.59
N ALA A 64 -18.96 0.51 8.23
CA ALA A 64 -20.08 -0.39 7.94
C ALA A 64 -20.45 -0.36 6.45
N THR A 65 -20.48 0.83 5.85
CA THR A 65 -20.82 1.02 4.42
C THR A 65 -19.88 0.25 3.50
N VAL A 66 -18.57 0.35 3.71
CA VAL A 66 -17.58 -0.36 2.88
C VAL A 66 -17.64 -1.87 3.14
N SER A 67 -17.84 -2.29 4.39
CA SER A 67 -17.99 -3.71 4.72
C SER A 67 -19.22 -4.34 4.05
N MET A 68 -20.35 -3.63 4.02
CA MET A 68 -21.55 -4.08 3.32
C MET A 68 -21.33 -4.19 1.81
N ALA A 69 -20.65 -3.20 1.22
CA ALA A 69 -20.31 -3.23 -0.21
C ALA A 69 -19.42 -4.44 -0.57
N PHE A 70 -18.39 -4.73 0.21
CA PHE A 70 -17.52 -5.89 -0.01
C PHE A 70 -18.23 -7.23 0.26
N SER A 71 -19.15 -7.26 1.23
CA SER A 71 -19.99 -8.44 1.47
C SER A 71 -20.91 -8.70 0.26
N ALA A 72 -21.58 -7.67 -0.25
CA ALA A 72 -22.45 -7.77 -1.42
C ALA A 72 -21.68 -8.18 -2.70
N ALA A 73 -20.39 -7.81 -2.80
CA ALA A 73 -19.50 -8.23 -3.88
C ALA A 73 -18.93 -9.65 -3.70
N GLY A 74 -19.28 -10.37 -2.63
CA GLY A 74 -18.80 -11.73 -2.38
C GLY A 74 -17.33 -11.82 -1.99
N MET A 75 -16.74 -10.74 -1.47
CA MET A 75 -15.30 -10.69 -1.14
C MET A 75 -14.99 -11.12 0.30
N LEU A 76 -15.99 -11.11 1.19
CA LEU A 76 -15.80 -11.35 2.63
C LEU A 76 -16.15 -12.79 3.02
N SER A 77 -15.32 -13.39 3.87
CA SER A 77 -15.57 -14.72 4.44
C SER A 77 -16.79 -14.69 5.36
N ALA A 78 -17.67 -15.68 5.23
CA ALA A 78 -18.82 -15.85 6.13
C ALA A 78 -18.41 -16.27 7.54
N PHE A 79 -17.22 -16.86 7.67
CA PHE A 79 -16.62 -17.29 8.94
C PHE A 79 -15.80 -16.19 9.61
N GLY A 80 -15.65 -15.02 8.98
CA GLY A 80 -14.89 -13.90 9.52
C GLY A 80 -13.41 -14.21 9.71
N ARG A 81 -12.83 -15.10 8.89
CA ARG A 81 -11.40 -15.47 8.97
C ARG A 81 -10.78 -15.61 7.58
N CYS A 82 -9.51 -15.21 7.46
CA CYS A 82 -8.72 -15.53 6.28
C CYS A 82 -8.24 -16.98 6.36
N HIS A 83 -8.76 -17.84 5.49
CA HIS A 83 -8.33 -19.23 5.35
C HIS A 83 -7.20 -19.37 4.32
N THR A 84 -6.07 -18.68 4.58
CA THR A 84 -4.95 -18.56 3.65
C THR A 84 -4.38 -19.95 3.26
N PHE A 85 -4.38 -20.24 1.96
CA PHE A 85 -3.95 -21.53 1.35
C PHE A 85 -4.74 -22.77 1.80
N ASP A 86 -5.87 -22.61 2.47
CA ASP A 86 -6.75 -23.71 2.87
C ASP A 86 -7.91 -23.86 1.87
N ARG A 87 -8.34 -25.10 1.61
CA ARG A 87 -9.46 -25.41 0.72
C ARG A 87 -10.79 -24.75 1.16
N ARG A 88 -10.90 -24.33 2.42
CA ARG A 88 -12.05 -23.61 2.98
C ARG A 88 -12.08 -22.11 2.64
N GLY A 89 -11.13 -21.60 1.85
CA GLY A 89 -11.11 -20.20 1.42
C GLY A 89 -12.41 -19.77 0.74
N ASP A 90 -13.15 -18.86 1.38
CA ASP A 90 -14.44 -18.33 0.94
C ASP A 90 -14.46 -16.79 0.86
N GLY A 91 -13.31 -16.15 1.07
CA GLY A 91 -13.16 -14.69 1.10
C GLY A 91 -12.09 -14.28 2.13
N TYR A 92 -11.90 -12.97 2.32
CA TYR A 92 -11.01 -12.45 3.35
C TYR A 92 -11.79 -11.88 4.54
N CYS A 93 -11.12 -11.77 5.69
CA CYS A 93 -11.62 -11.02 6.84
C CYS A 93 -10.95 -9.65 6.87
N ARG A 94 -11.74 -8.59 7.06
CA ARG A 94 -11.21 -7.23 7.11
C ARG A 94 -10.56 -6.97 8.47
N GLY A 95 -9.47 -6.20 8.48
CA GLY A 95 -8.82 -5.70 9.69
C GLY A 95 -8.60 -4.19 9.61
N GLU A 96 -8.35 -3.59 10.77
CA GLU A 96 -7.91 -2.20 10.91
C GLU A 96 -6.45 -2.16 11.36
N GLY A 97 -5.78 -1.06 11.06
CA GLY A 97 -4.44 -0.84 11.56
C GLY A 97 -3.84 0.45 11.03
N CYS A 98 -2.85 0.94 11.74
CA CYS A 98 -1.97 1.99 11.27
C CYS A 98 -0.51 1.59 11.50
N GLY A 99 0.37 2.06 10.62
CA GLY A 99 1.80 1.78 10.70
C GLY A 99 2.61 2.79 9.89
N ALA A 100 3.89 2.90 10.23
CA ALA A 100 4.82 3.78 9.56
C ALA A 100 6.21 3.14 9.49
N PHE A 101 6.89 3.33 8.36
CA PHE A 101 8.29 3.03 8.17
C PHE A 101 9.06 4.32 7.93
N ARG A 102 10.22 4.44 8.58
CA ARG A 102 11.24 5.43 8.24
C ARG A 102 12.23 4.78 7.29
N LEU A 103 12.46 5.43 6.16
CA LEU A 103 13.40 5.00 5.12
C LEU A 103 14.52 6.03 5.06
N SER A 104 15.76 5.55 4.95
CA SER A 104 16.96 6.38 4.82
C SER A 104 18.03 5.62 4.04
N SER A 105 18.89 6.33 3.32
CA SER A 105 20.06 5.73 2.68
C SER A 105 21.10 5.32 3.73
N GLY A 106 21.66 4.11 3.63
CA GLY A 106 22.72 3.63 4.51
C GLY A 106 22.54 2.17 4.96
N CYS A 107 23.45 1.69 5.82
CA CYS A 107 23.39 0.34 6.38
C CYS A 107 22.43 0.33 7.59
N LEU A 108 21.27 -0.29 7.42
CA LEU A 108 20.27 -0.54 8.46
C LEU A 108 20.16 -2.05 8.73
N GLU A 109 19.55 -2.44 9.84
CA GLU A 109 19.27 -3.85 10.14
C GLU A 109 18.37 -4.54 9.10
N MET A 110 17.55 -3.76 8.37
CA MET A 110 16.74 -4.23 7.26
C MET A 110 16.81 -3.24 6.09
N SER A 111 16.95 -3.75 4.88
CA SER A 111 17.06 -2.96 3.65
C SER A 111 15.99 -3.34 2.64
N VAL A 112 15.46 -2.36 1.91
CA VAL A 112 14.66 -2.59 0.70
C VAL A 112 15.66 -2.79 -0.44
N LEU A 113 15.77 -4.02 -0.94
CA LEU A 113 16.68 -4.37 -2.03
C LEU A 113 16.08 -3.92 -3.38
N GLY A 114 14.93 -4.46 -3.72
CA GLY A 114 14.16 -4.07 -4.90
C GLY A 114 12.70 -3.77 -4.58
N THR A 115 12.08 -2.93 -5.40
CA THR A 115 10.65 -2.64 -5.35
C THR A 115 10.13 -2.22 -6.73
N ALA A 116 8.95 -2.70 -7.09
CA ALA A 116 8.27 -2.30 -8.33
C ALA A 116 6.75 -2.25 -8.11
N VAL A 117 6.06 -1.51 -8.96
CA VAL A 117 4.60 -1.37 -8.97
C VAL A 117 4.10 -1.55 -10.40
N GLN A 118 3.10 -2.41 -10.59
CA GLN A 118 2.50 -2.69 -11.90
C GLN A 118 0.99 -2.93 -11.77
N GLN A 119 0.27 -2.71 -12.87
CA GLN A 119 -1.17 -2.95 -12.97
C GLN A 119 -1.42 -4.32 -13.64
N ASP A 120 -2.47 -5.02 -13.20
CA ASP A 120 -2.86 -6.33 -13.71
C ASP A 120 -3.25 -6.33 -15.21
N GLY A 121 -3.60 -5.18 -15.78
CA GLY A 121 -4.13 -5.02 -17.12
C GLY A 121 -5.50 -5.68 -17.31
N PRO A 122 -5.91 -5.96 -18.56
CA PRO A 122 -7.10 -6.75 -18.84
C PRO A 122 -7.04 -8.14 -18.20
N SER A 123 -8.10 -8.52 -17.49
CA SER A 123 -8.29 -9.80 -16.81
C SER A 123 -9.74 -10.28 -16.96
N ALA A 124 -10.12 -11.38 -16.32
CA ALA A 124 -11.49 -11.92 -16.37
C ALA A 124 -12.55 -10.93 -15.83
N SER A 125 -12.15 -10.03 -14.94
CA SER A 125 -12.93 -8.88 -14.48
C SER A 125 -11.98 -7.81 -13.92
N LEU A 126 -12.49 -6.61 -13.64
CA LEU A 126 -11.69 -5.54 -13.01
C LEU A 126 -11.15 -5.93 -11.62
N THR A 127 -11.84 -6.83 -10.91
CA THR A 127 -11.48 -7.27 -9.56
C THR A 127 -10.75 -8.62 -9.56
N ALA A 128 -10.65 -9.30 -10.71
CA ALA A 128 -9.99 -10.59 -10.82
C ALA A 128 -8.48 -10.41 -10.93
N PRO A 129 -7.68 -11.00 -10.02
CA PRO A 129 -6.22 -10.88 -10.08
C PRO A 129 -5.65 -11.51 -11.35
N ASN A 130 -4.58 -10.94 -11.89
CA ASN A 130 -3.87 -11.45 -13.07
C ASN A 130 -2.53 -12.09 -12.70
N GLY A 131 -2.50 -13.43 -12.63
CA GLY A 131 -1.28 -14.18 -12.27
C GLY A 131 -0.09 -13.96 -13.21
N SER A 132 -0.32 -13.75 -14.51
CA SER A 132 0.76 -13.47 -15.46
C SER A 132 1.39 -12.11 -15.24
N SER A 133 0.59 -11.09 -14.90
CA SER A 133 1.09 -9.76 -14.54
C SER A 133 1.89 -9.81 -13.24
N GLN A 134 1.36 -10.51 -12.22
CA GLN A 134 2.02 -10.66 -10.93
C GLN A 134 3.37 -11.39 -11.04
N ARG A 135 3.47 -12.44 -11.89
CA ARG A 135 4.76 -13.11 -12.16
C ARG A 135 5.77 -12.13 -12.76
N ARG A 136 5.38 -11.37 -13.80
CA ARG A 136 6.27 -10.40 -14.46
C ARG A 136 6.75 -9.32 -13.48
N LEU A 137 5.86 -8.85 -12.60
CA LEU A 137 6.22 -7.89 -11.56
C LEU A 137 7.31 -8.45 -10.63
N ILE A 138 7.17 -9.70 -10.20
CA ILE A 138 8.15 -10.37 -9.34
C ILE A 138 9.51 -10.52 -10.06
N GLU A 139 9.49 -10.94 -11.33
CA GLU A 139 10.71 -11.06 -12.16
C GLU A 139 11.41 -9.70 -12.32
N THR A 140 10.64 -8.62 -12.52
CA THR A 140 11.19 -7.25 -12.65
C THR A 140 11.97 -6.80 -11.42
N VAL A 141 11.51 -7.16 -10.22
CA VAL A 141 12.19 -6.79 -8.96
C VAL A 141 13.49 -7.59 -8.80
N GLN A 142 13.52 -8.84 -9.26
CA GLN A 142 14.71 -9.69 -9.16
C GLN A 142 15.84 -9.24 -10.10
N ASP A 143 15.49 -8.72 -11.27
CA ASP A 143 16.46 -8.21 -12.24
C ASP A 143 17.07 -6.86 -11.81
N ASP A 144 16.33 -6.02 -11.08
CA ASP A 144 16.82 -4.72 -10.57
C ASP A 144 17.89 -4.87 -9.47
N ASP A 145 17.89 -6.00 -8.74
CA ASP A 145 18.93 -6.33 -7.74
C ASP A 145 20.23 -6.86 -8.37
N ALA A 146 20.24 -7.20 -9.67
CA ALA A 146 21.41 -7.73 -10.37
C ALA A 146 22.24 -6.65 -11.10
N ALA A 147 21.79 -5.39 -11.08
CA ALA A 147 22.42 -4.23 -11.73
C ALA A 147 23.10 -3.29 -10.71
#